data_AF-A0A9P6R3P2-F1
#
_entry.id   AF-A0A9P6R3P2-F1
#
_cell.length_a   1.000
_cell.length_b   1.000
_cell.length_c   1.000
_cell.angle_alpha   90.00
_cell.angle_beta   90.00
_cell.angle_gamma   90.00
#
_symmetry.space_group_name_H-M   'P 1'
#
loop_
_entity.id
_entity.type
_entity.pdbx_description
1 polymer ?
#
loop_
_entity_poly.entity_id
_entity_poly.type
_entity_poly.pdbx_seq_one_letter_code
_entity_poly.pdbx_strand_id
1 'polypeptide(L)'
;GPSILEGLNRAKAPRLSAESKGSRVSDIASIPADIFSTNISPPALDWVFPKPDEPLLDIPQLVSCLSLLNASSLPDSALEPSVLRWLQYTKANAEEKERLQRLAINVLTDFIRDKFKDKRTVAEVLAIAPVLAKDEFRVLLQHFADSIKKSQLLKIPALSGLAQLIRGASPGYLDADDLDKILGDVSKRLKETHEQSPNHIFQLTAAVSRVLDAMADIEITTGIKRVEV
;
A
#
# COMPACT_ATOMS: atom_id res chain seq x y z
N GLY A 1 -5.59 83.75 23.45
CA GLY A 1 -6.14 82.51 22.88
C GLY A 1 -5.48 81.34 23.58
N PRO A 2 -6.25 80.35 24.07
CA PRO A 2 -5.88 79.37 25.13
C PRO A 2 -4.99 78.24 24.59
N SER A 3 -4.35 77.30 25.31
CA SER A 3 -4.14 76.86 26.72
C SER A 3 -2.91 75.90 26.69
N ILE A 4 -1.86 75.99 27.53
CA ILE A 4 -1.63 75.43 28.89
C ILE A 4 -1.36 73.89 28.98
N LEU A 5 -0.06 73.59 29.21
CA LEU A 5 0.61 72.62 30.12
C LEU A 5 0.72 71.08 29.89
N GLU A 6 1.84 70.59 30.46
CA GLU A 6 2.28 69.23 30.85
C GLU A 6 3.11 68.44 29.82
N GLY A 7 4.33 67.93 30.07
CA GLY A 7 5.09 67.73 31.31
C GLY A 7 5.36 66.25 31.56
N LEU A 8 6.64 65.85 31.74
CA LEU A 8 7.13 64.58 32.31
C LEU A 8 6.87 63.28 31.50
N ASN A 9 7.68 62.21 31.53
CA ASN A 9 9.02 61.89 32.03
C ASN A 9 9.33 60.47 31.49
N ARG A 10 10.59 60.19 31.15
CA ARG A 10 11.41 59.02 31.61
C ARG A 10 10.75 57.60 31.62
N ALA A 11 11.36 56.50 31.18
CA ALA A 11 12.78 56.21 31.02
C ALA A 11 13.02 54.77 30.47
N LYS A 12 14.21 54.60 29.87
CA LYS A 12 15.22 53.56 30.18
C LYS A 12 15.11 52.19 29.47
N ALA A 13 15.87 52.06 28.38
CA ALA A 13 16.57 50.82 28.05
C ALA A 13 17.79 50.65 28.99
N PRO A 14 18.11 49.42 29.42
CA PRO A 14 19.49 48.97 29.23
C PRO A 14 19.67 47.46 28.97
N ARG A 15 20.56 47.18 28.01
CA ARG A 15 21.61 46.14 27.96
C ARG A 15 21.26 44.72 28.42
N LEU A 16 21.21 43.80 27.45
CA LEU A 16 21.57 42.39 27.65
C LEU A 16 23.06 42.21 27.33
N SER A 17 23.84 42.07 28.40
CA SER A 17 25.20 41.56 28.36
C SER A 17 25.17 40.04 28.20
N ALA A 18 26.08 39.52 27.39
CA ALA A 18 26.31 38.10 27.18
C ALA A 18 26.72 37.40 28.49
N GLU A 19 26.27 36.15 28.68
CA GLU A 19 27.15 35.10 29.17
C GLU A 19 26.60 33.69 28.86
N SER A 20 27.53 32.87 28.41
CA SER A 20 27.43 31.49 27.92
C SER A 20 27.09 30.50 29.02
N LYS A 21 26.29 29.47 28.70
CA LYS A 21 26.54 28.09 29.14
C LYS A 21 25.68 27.12 28.32
N GLY A 22 26.36 26.15 27.71
CA GLY A 22 25.74 25.14 26.87
C GLY A 22 24.66 24.34 27.61
N SER A 23 23.53 24.16 26.95
CA SER A 23 22.59 23.11 27.26
C SER A 23 22.45 22.24 26.02
N ARG A 24 22.79 20.96 26.19
CA ARG A 24 22.61 19.91 25.20
C ARG A 24 21.15 19.95 24.74
N VAL A 25 20.92 19.97 23.43
CA VAL A 25 19.61 19.66 22.87
C VAL A 25 19.41 18.15 23.06
N SER A 26 18.93 17.79 24.23
CA SER A 26 18.40 16.46 24.55
C SER A 26 16.93 16.62 24.90
N ASP A 27 16.18 17.19 23.96
CA ASP A 27 14.72 17.07 23.90
C ASP A 27 14.37 16.16 22.72
N ILE A 28 14.86 14.92 22.77
CA ILE A 28 14.11 13.84 22.12
C ILE A 28 12.90 13.68 23.03
N ALA A 29 11.76 14.22 22.60
CA ALA A 29 10.49 14.01 23.25
C ALA A 29 10.37 12.52 23.58
N SER A 30 10.41 12.19 24.87
CA SER A 30 10.26 10.82 25.34
C SER A 30 8.83 10.42 25.02
N ILE A 31 8.64 9.79 23.86
CA ILE A 31 7.38 9.19 23.44
C ILE A 31 7.02 8.21 24.56
N PRO A 32 5.89 8.39 25.28
CA PRO A 32 5.47 7.41 26.28
C PRO A 32 5.34 6.06 25.59
N ALA A 33 6.04 5.06 26.12
CA ALA A 33 6.01 3.68 25.60
C ALA A 33 4.58 3.09 25.58
N ASP A 34 3.63 3.77 26.24
CA ASP A 34 2.23 3.38 26.34
C ASP A 34 1.35 3.74 25.14
N ILE A 35 1.85 4.43 24.11
CA ILE A 35 1.05 4.72 22.90
C ILE A 35 0.65 3.43 22.16
N PHE A 36 1.42 2.35 22.31
CA PHE A 36 1.14 1.04 21.68
C PHE A 36 0.80 -0.08 22.69
N SER A 37 0.43 0.26 23.94
CA SER A 37 0.21 -0.74 25.01
C SER A 37 -1.14 -1.45 24.95
N THR A 38 -2.11 -0.97 24.16
CA THR A 38 -3.28 -1.77 23.82
C THR A 38 -2.97 -2.59 22.59
N ASN A 39 -2.66 -3.86 22.82
CA ASN A 39 -2.85 -4.91 21.84
C ASN A 39 -4.36 -4.96 21.56
N ILE A 40 -4.84 -4.07 20.70
CA ILE A 40 -6.22 -4.05 20.23
C ILE A 40 -6.35 -5.39 19.52
N SER A 41 -7.11 -6.31 20.12
CA SER A 41 -7.44 -7.58 19.50
C SER A 41 -7.85 -7.29 18.06
N PRO A 42 -7.28 -8.01 17.06
CA PRO A 42 -7.68 -7.85 15.67
C PRO A 42 -9.20 -7.82 15.60
N PRO A 43 -9.81 -6.89 14.83
CA PRO A 43 -11.26 -6.81 14.76
C PRO A 43 -11.80 -8.21 14.49
N ALA A 44 -12.66 -8.68 15.40
CA ALA A 44 -13.28 -9.98 15.25
C ALA A 44 -13.96 -9.98 13.89
N LEU A 45 -13.50 -10.87 13.03
CA LEU A 45 -14.03 -11.04 11.69
C LEU A 45 -15.44 -11.62 11.86
N ASP A 46 -16.43 -10.74 11.90
CA ASP A 46 -17.85 -11.04 12.13
C ASP A 46 -18.50 -11.68 10.89
N TRP A 47 -17.75 -12.52 10.17
CA TRP A 47 -18.17 -13.17 8.93
C TRP A 47 -18.13 -14.68 9.08
N VAL A 48 -19.23 -15.30 8.64
CA VAL A 48 -19.38 -16.74 8.59
C VAL A 48 -18.72 -17.25 7.31
N PHE A 49 -17.87 -18.28 7.43
CA PHE A 49 -17.32 -18.94 6.26
C PHE A 49 -18.43 -19.56 5.42
N PRO A 50 -18.40 -19.36 4.09
CA PRO A 50 -19.43 -19.87 3.20
C PRO A 50 -19.45 -21.40 3.28
N LYS A 51 -20.65 -21.96 3.25
CA LYS A 51 -20.78 -23.40 2.99
C LYS A 51 -20.28 -23.69 1.57
N PRO A 52 -19.86 -24.93 1.30
CA PRO A 52 -19.55 -25.35 -0.06
C PRO A 52 -20.72 -25.00 -0.99
N ASP A 53 -20.40 -24.51 -2.18
CA ASP A 53 -21.35 -24.04 -3.20
C ASP A 53 -22.20 -22.81 -2.82
N GLU A 54 -22.02 -22.23 -1.64
CA GLU A 54 -22.70 -20.99 -1.27
C GLU A 54 -22.11 -19.81 -2.08
N PRO A 55 -22.95 -18.88 -2.58
CA PRO A 55 -22.47 -17.68 -3.22
C PRO A 55 -21.66 -16.85 -2.23
N LEU A 56 -20.49 -16.38 -2.66
CA LEU A 56 -19.72 -15.40 -1.90
C LEU A 56 -20.40 -14.04 -1.99
N LEU A 57 -20.45 -13.34 -0.87
CA LEU A 57 -21.10 -12.04 -0.77
C LEU A 57 -20.17 -10.90 -1.18
N ASP A 58 -18.85 -11.06 -1.03
CA ASP A 58 -17.89 -9.98 -1.23
C ASP A 58 -16.47 -10.46 -1.61
N ILE A 59 -15.70 -9.59 -2.26
CA ILE A 59 -14.30 -9.85 -2.67
C ILE A 59 -13.38 -10.08 -1.47
N PRO A 60 -13.46 -9.33 -0.35
CA PRO A 60 -12.65 -9.61 0.84
C PRO A 60 -12.88 -11.02 1.41
N GLN A 61 -14.11 -11.54 1.30
CA GLN A 61 -14.43 -12.91 1.72
C GLN A 61 -13.69 -13.92 0.83
N LEU A 62 -13.68 -13.71 -0.49
CA LEU A 62 -12.92 -14.51 -1.45
C LEU A 62 -11.42 -14.48 -1.17
N VAL A 63 -10.85 -13.29 -1.00
CA VAL A 63 -9.42 -13.10 -0.70
C VAL A 63 -9.05 -13.85 0.56
N SER A 64 -9.88 -13.78 1.59
CA SER A 64 -9.62 -14.43 2.87
C SER A 64 -9.68 -15.95 2.77
N CYS A 65 -10.69 -16.49 2.06
CA CYS A 65 -10.78 -17.92 1.79
C CYS A 65 -9.55 -18.43 1.06
N LEU A 66 -9.13 -17.75 -0.01
CA LEU A 66 -7.96 -18.13 -0.80
C LEU A 66 -6.64 -17.95 -0.03
N SER A 67 -6.53 -16.89 0.79
CA SER A 67 -5.36 -16.66 1.63
C SER A 67 -5.15 -17.80 2.64
N LEU A 68 -6.22 -18.25 3.28
CA LEU A 68 -6.18 -19.39 4.21
C LEU A 68 -5.84 -20.70 3.51
N LEU A 69 -6.35 -20.90 2.29
CA LEU A 69 -6.05 -22.10 1.49
C LEU A 69 -4.60 -22.15 1.01
N ASN A 70 -4.04 -21.00 0.63
CA ASN A 70 -2.69 -20.86 0.12
C ASN A 70 -1.63 -20.74 1.22
N ALA A 71 -2.03 -20.47 2.48
CA ALA A 71 -1.12 -20.42 3.61
C ALA A 71 -0.47 -21.79 3.84
N SER A 72 0.86 -21.83 3.72
CA SER A 72 1.69 -23.02 3.85
C SER A 72 1.86 -23.49 5.30
N SER A 73 1.70 -22.60 6.28
CA SER A 73 1.63 -22.96 7.70
C SER A 73 0.83 -21.92 8.50
N LEU A 74 -0.37 -22.29 8.95
CA LEU A 74 -1.07 -21.56 10.00
C LEU A 74 -0.94 -22.39 11.28
N PRO A 75 -0.49 -21.82 12.41
CA PRO A 75 -0.53 -22.55 13.67
C PRO A 75 -2.01 -22.81 14.03
N ASP A 76 -2.38 -24.08 14.14
CA ASP A 76 -3.77 -24.50 14.41
C ASP A 76 -4.35 -23.83 15.67
N SER A 77 -3.49 -23.46 16.64
CA SER A 77 -3.86 -22.76 17.87
C SER A 77 -4.33 -21.31 17.66
N ALA A 78 -4.11 -20.72 16.48
CA ALA A 78 -4.50 -19.35 16.16
C ALA A 78 -5.83 -19.25 15.41
N LEU A 79 -6.44 -20.38 15.03
CA LEU A 79 -7.65 -20.41 14.22
C LEU A 79 -8.84 -20.93 15.04
N GLU A 80 -9.98 -20.26 14.87
CA GLU A 80 -11.26 -20.71 15.41
C GLU A 80 -11.61 -22.14 14.90
N PRO A 81 -12.19 -23.02 15.73
CA PRO A 81 -12.45 -24.42 15.35
C PRO A 81 -13.34 -24.58 14.10
N SER A 82 -14.24 -23.63 13.86
CA SER A 82 -15.08 -23.57 12.65
C SER A 82 -14.26 -23.36 11.38
N VAL A 83 -13.24 -22.50 11.44
CA VAL A 83 -12.33 -22.17 10.34
C VAL A 83 -11.44 -23.35 10.03
N LEU A 84 -10.92 -24.03 11.05
CA LEU A 84 -10.13 -25.26 10.88
C LEU A 84 -10.95 -26.35 10.16
N ARG A 85 -12.20 -26.55 10.59
CA ARG A 85 -13.10 -27.54 9.96
C ARG A 85 -13.38 -27.18 8.50
N TRP A 86 -13.68 -25.92 8.22
CA TRP A 86 -13.87 -25.44 6.85
C TRP A 86 -12.61 -25.65 6.01
N LEU A 87 -11.43 -25.27 6.53
CA LEU A 87 -10.17 -25.38 5.83
C LEU A 87 -9.81 -26.83 5.50
N GLN A 88 -10.00 -27.75 6.45
CA GLN A 88 -9.77 -29.18 6.23
C GLN A 88 -10.70 -29.75 5.16
N TYR A 89 -11.99 -29.40 5.21
CA TYR A 89 -12.96 -29.83 4.21
C TYR A 89 -12.62 -29.27 2.82
N THR A 90 -12.39 -27.96 2.71
CA THR A 90 -12.13 -27.29 1.43
C THR A 90 -10.77 -27.68 0.84
N LYS A 91 -9.76 -27.97 1.66
CA LYS A 91 -8.48 -28.54 1.17
C LYS A 91 -8.67 -29.94 0.57
N ALA A 92 -9.60 -30.74 1.09
CA ALA A 92 -9.92 -32.07 0.56
C ALA A 92 -10.86 -32.01 -0.66
N ASN A 93 -11.61 -30.93 -0.84
CA ASN A 93 -12.54 -30.73 -1.95
C ASN A 93 -11.87 -29.95 -3.09
N ALA A 94 -11.40 -30.67 -4.11
CA ALA A 94 -10.75 -30.08 -5.29
C ALA A 94 -11.69 -29.17 -6.10
N GLU A 95 -12.97 -29.52 -6.20
CA GLU A 95 -13.96 -28.73 -6.95
C GLU A 95 -14.21 -27.37 -6.31
N GLU A 96 -14.36 -27.32 -4.98
CA GLU A 96 -14.55 -26.06 -4.25
C GLU A 96 -13.31 -25.17 -4.34
N LYS A 97 -12.10 -25.76 -4.24
CA LYS A 97 -10.86 -25.01 -4.45
C LYS A 97 -10.80 -24.42 -5.85
N GLU A 98 -11.12 -25.20 -6.87
CA GLU A 98 -11.13 -24.73 -8.26
C GLU A 98 -12.19 -23.64 -8.46
N ARG A 99 -13.38 -23.77 -7.86
CA ARG A 99 -14.44 -22.77 -7.90
C ARG A 99 -13.97 -21.42 -7.34
N LEU A 100 -13.34 -21.43 -6.17
CA LEU A 100 -12.81 -20.21 -5.55
C LEU A 100 -11.69 -19.57 -6.39
N GLN A 101 -10.78 -20.37 -6.94
CA GLN A 101 -9.73 -19.88 -7.85
C GLN A 101 -10.33 -19.26 -9.11
N ARG A 102 -11.30 -19.94 -9.73
CA ARG A 102 -12.01 -19.45 -10.92
C ARG A 102 -12.73 -18.14 -10.64
N LEU A 103 -13.30 -17.97 -9.45
CA LEU A 103 -13.94 -16.72 -9.07
C LEU A 103 -12.93 -15.56 -9.00
N ALA A 104 -11.74 -15.77 -8.46
CA ALA A 104 -10.68 -14.76 -8.46
C ALA A 104 -10.21 -14.40 -9.87
N ILE A 105 -10.09 -15.40 -10.75
CA ILE A 105 -9.78 -15.20 -12.18
C ILE A 105 -10.87 -14.41 -12.89
N ASN A 106 -12.14 -14.67 -12.57
CA ASN A 106 -13.27 -13.92 -13.13
C ASN A 106 -13.23 -12.44 -12.71
N VAL A 107 -12.97 -12.16 -11.42
CA VAL A 107 -12.79 -10.78 -10.93
C VAL A 107 -11.66 -10.07 -11.69
N LEU A 108 -10.52 -10.74 -11.88
CA LEU A 108 -9.41 -10.21 -12.68
C LEU A 108 -9.81 -9.95 -14.13
N THR A 109 -10.52 -10.89 -14.76
CA THR A 109 -10.94 -10.82 -16.16
C THR A 109 -11.92 -9.66 -16.38
N ASP A 110 -12.89 -9.52 -15.48
CA ASP A 110 -13.87 -8.43 -15.50
C ASP A 110 -13.18 -7.08 -15.30
N PHE A 111 -12.21 -7.01 -14.38
CA PHE A 111 -11.39 -5.81 -14.20
C PHE A 111 -10.63 -5.46 -15.48
N ILE A 112 -9.97 -6.41 -16.15
CA ILE A 112 -9.21 -6.15 -17.37
C ILE A 112 -10.13 -5.63 -18.49
N ARG A 113 -11.30 -6.25 -18.65
CA ARG A 113 -12.30 -5.90 -19.67
C ARG A 113 -12.91 -4.51 -19.46
N ASP A 114 -13.05 -4.06 -18.22
CA ASP A 114 -13.62 -2.76 -17.92
C ASP A 114 -12.73 -1.61 -18.41
N LYS A 115 -13.30 -0.69 -19.19
CA LYS A 115 -12.60 0.48 -19.72
C LYS A 115 -12.49 1.61 -18.69
N PHE A 116 -13.42 1.69 -17.74
CA PHE A 116 -13.53 2.80 -16.79
C PHE A 116 -13.28 2.34 -15.37
N LYS A 117 -12.00 2.17 -15.05
CA LYS A 117 -11.56 1.77 -13.73
C LYS A 117 -11.60 2.96 -12.77
N ASP A 118 -12.50 2.90 -11.79
CA ASP A 118 -12.49 3.85 -10.69
C ASP A 118 -11.49 3.42 -9.60
N LYS A 119 -11.32 4.25 -8.57
CA LYS A 119 -10.40 3.95 -7.46
C LYS A 119 -10.83 2.71 -6.67
N ARG A 120 -12.13 2.42 -6.61
CA ARG A 120 -12.70 1.31 -5.84
C ARG A 120 -12.43 -0.01 -6.54
N THR A 121 -12.70 -0.11 -7.84
CA THR A 121 -12.42 -1.31 -8.63
C THR A 121 -10.91 -1.63 -8.65
N VAL A 122 -10.07 -0.60 -8.67
CA VAL A 122 -8.61 -0.79 -8.51
C VAL A 122 -8.28 -1.35 -7.13
N ALA A 123 -8.88 -0.85 -6.04
CA ALA A 123 -8.64 -1.40 -4.71
C ALA A 123 -9.11 -2.87 -4.58
N GLU A 124 -10.25 -3.20 -5.17
CA GLU A 124 -10.81 -4.55 -5.19
C GLU A 124 -9.91 -5.55 -5.92
N VAL A 125 -9.40 -5.19 -7.10
CA VAL A 125 -8.48 -6.08 -7.84
C VAL A 125 -7.10 -6.19 -7.16
N LEU A 126 -6.66 -5.14 -6.46
CA LEU A 126 -5.41 -5.19 -5.72
C LEU A 126 -5.52 -6.08 -4.48
N ALA A 127 -6.70 -6.17 -3.86
CA ALA A 127 -6.95 -7.08 -2.75
C ALA A 127 -6.81 -8.56 -3.15
N ILE A 128 -7.14 -8.92 -4.41
CA ILE A 128 -6.97 -10.29 -4.90
C ILE A 128 -5.53 -10.61 -5.32
N ALA A 129 -4.69 -9.61 -5.58
CA ALA A 129 -3.35 -9.83 -6.14
C ALA A 129 -2.47 -10.83 -5.34
N PRO A 130 -2.44 -10.82 -3.99
CA PRO A 130 -1.62 -11.76 -3.21
C PRO A 130 -2.05 -13.22 -3.33
N VAL A 131 -3.31 -13.48 -3.70
CA VAL A 131 -3.86 -14.84 -3.81
C VAL A 131 -3.85 -15.38 -5.24
N LEU A 132 -3.40 -14.58 -6.21
CA LEU A 132 -3.26 -15.00 -7.60
C LEU A 132 -2.05 -15.93 -7.77
N ALA A 133 -2.19 -16.89 -8.68
CA ALA A 133 -1.04 -17.63 -9.17
C ALA A 133 -0.16 -16.72 -10.03
N LYS A 134 1.08 -17.16 -10.29
CA LYS A 134 2.11 -16.34 -10.92
C LYS A 134 1.61 -15.77 -12.24
N ASP A 135 1.06 -16.57 -13.13
CA ASP A 135 0.67 -16.14 -14.47
C ASP A 135 -0.44 -15.07 -14.44
N GLU A 136 -1.46 -15.24 -13.60
CA GLU A 136 -2.52 -14.27 -13.40
C GLU A 136 -2.00 -12.96 -12.78
N PHE A 137 -1.07 -13.06 -11.84
CA PHE A 137 -0.38 -11.90 -11.29
C PHE A 137 0.42 -11.16 -12.37
N ARG A 138 1.15 -11.87 -13.24
CA ARG A 138 1.90 -11.28 -14.35
C ARG A 138 0.97 -10.55 -15.31
N VAL A 139 -0.19 -11.12 -15.62
CA VAL A 139 -1.21 -10.49 -16.46
C VAL A 139 -1.70 -9.19 -15.82
N LEU A 140 -1.99 -9.19 -14.51
CA LEU A 140 -2.41 -7.99 -13.78
C LEU A 140 -1.30 -6.92 -13.78
N LEU A 141 -0.06 -7.30 -13.50
CA LEU A 141 1.10 -6.40 -13.52
C LEU A 141 1.27 -5.76 -14.91
N GLN A 142 1.25 -6.58 -15.96
CA GLN A 142 1.36 -6.11 -17.34
C GLN A 142 0.22 -5.15 -17.69
N HIS A 143 -1.00 -5.41 -17.22
CA HIS A 143 -2.15 -4.52 -17.45
C HIS A 143 -1.93 -3.13 -16.82
N PHE A 144 -1.39 -3.06 -15.59
CA PHE A 144 -1.05 -1.79 -14.97
C PHE A 144 0.12 -1.09 -15.66
N ALA A 145 1.18 -1.81 -16.04
CA ALA A 145 2.31 -1.27 -16.79
C ALA A 145 1.88 -0.72 -18.16
N ASP A 146 1.08 -1.47 -18.90
CA ASP A 146 0.50 -1.06 -20.18
C ASP A 146 -0.41 0.16 -20.02
N SER A 147 -1.18 0.23 -18.93
CA SER A 147 -2.01 1.40 -18.63
C SER A 147 -1.17 2.66 -18.50
N ILE A 148 0.00 2.58 -17.86
CA ILE A 148 0.93 3.71 -17.73
C ILE A 148 1.54 4.07 -19.09
N LYS A 149 2.00 3.07 -19.84
CA LYS A 149 2.64 3.25 -21.14
C LYS A 149 1.71 3.87 -22.19
N LYS A 150 0.45 3.41 -22.25
CA LYS A 150 -0.54 3.79 -23.27
C LYS A 150 -1.35 5.03 -22.91
N SER A 151 -1.42 5.40 -21.62
CA SER A 151 -2.24 6.54 -21.21
C SER A 151 -1.63 7.86 -21.67
N GLN A 152 -2.44 8.76 -22.22
CA GLN A 152 -2.00 10.12 -22.55
C GLN A 152 -1.68 10.97 -21.30
N LEU A 153 -2.32 10.66 -20.18
CA LEU A 153 -2.07 11.28 -18.88
C LEU A 153 -1.80 10.18 -17.85
N LEU A 154 -0.79 10.38 -17.01
CA LEU A 154 -0.50 9.45 -15.92
C LEU A 154 -1.66 9.42 -14.93
N LYS A 155 -2.32 8.27 -14.83
CA LYS A 155 -3.43 8.08 -13.90
C LYS A 155 -2.88 7.69 -12.54
N ILE A 156 -3.10 8.55 -11.54
CA ILE A 156 -2.69 8.32 -10.14
C ILE A 156 -3.13 6.94 -9.59
N PRO A 157 -4.37 6.46 -9.82
CA PRO A 157 -4.77 5.14 -9.36
C PRO A 157 -3.96 3.99 -9.99
N ALA A 158 -3.55 4.14 -11.25
CA ALA A 158 -2.73 3.12 -11.93
C ALA A 158 -1.31 3.07 -11.35
N LEU A 159 -0.68 4.22 -11.11
CA LEU A 159 0.63 4.28 -10.46
C LEU A 159 0.59 3.76 -9.02
N SER A 160 -0.43 4.13 -8.26
CA SER A 160 -0.61 3.63 -6.89
C SER A 160 -0.85 2.12 -6.87
N GLY A 161 -1.64 1.60 -7.80
CA GLY A 161 -1.89 0.16 -7.91
C GLY A 161 -0.63 -0.60 -8.33
N LEU A 162 0.14 -0.06 -9.27
CA LEU A 162 1.42 -0.61 -9.67
C LEU A 162 2.39 -0.70 -8.48
N ALA A 163 2.52 0.37 -7.68
CA ALA A 163 3.37 0.35 -6.47
C ALA A 163 2.96 -0.76 -5.49
N GLN A 164 1.65 -0.96 -5.30
CA GLN A 164 1.13 -2.01 -4.43
C GLN A 164 1.40 -3.42 -4.99
N LEU A 165 1.24 -3.62 -6.31
CA LEU A 165 1.56 -4.90 -6.96
C LEU A 165 3.03 -5.25 -6.84
N ILE A 166 3.90 -4.26 -7.08
CA ILE A 166 5.35 -4.43 -6.93
C ILE A 166 5.65 -4.90 -5.49
N ARG A 167 5.26 -4.13 -4.47
CA ARG A 167 5.50 -4.51 -3.06
C ARG A 167 4.88 -5.83 -2.63
N GLY A 168 3.70 -6.14 -3.17
CA GLY A 168 2.96 -7.36 -2.86
C GLY A 168 3.41 -8.59 -3.65
N ALA A 169 4.42 -8.47 -4.51
CA ALA A 169 4.86 -9.57 -5.34
C ALA A 169 5.51 -10.68 -4.50
N SER A 170 4.99 -11.90 -4.64
CA SER A 170 5.62 -13.08 -4.07
C SER A 170 7.02 -13.31 -4.67
N PRO A 171 7.96 -13.90 -3.93
CA PRO A 171 9.28 -14.22 -4.47
C PRO A 171 9.20 -15.00 -5.78
N GLY A 172 9.90 -14.52 -6.81
CA GLY A 172 9.90 -15.12 -8.15
C GLY A 172 8.71 -14.76 -9.04
N TYR A 173 7.80 -13.88 -8.60
CA TYR A 173 6.71 -13.36 -9.45
C TYR A 173 7.13 -12.17 -10.33
N LEU A 174 8.23 -11.50 -9.96
CA LEU A 174 8.89 -10.49 -10.79
C LEU A 174 10.09 -11.11 -11.49
N ASP A 175 10.20 -10.84 -12.79
CA ASP A 175 11.35 -11.17 -13.62
C ASP A 175 12.39 -10.03 -13.52
N ALA A 176 13.66 -10.35 -13.81
CA ALA A 176 14.80 -9.48 -13.54
C ALA A 176 14.73 -8.10 -14.24
N ASP A 177 14.05 -8.02 -15.38
CA ASP A 177 13.97 -6.81 -16.22
C ASP A 177 12.64 -6.04 -16.08
N ASP A 178 11.71 -6.51 -15.25
CA ASP A 178 10.41 -5.87 -15.10
C ASP A 178 10.53 -4.48 -14.50
N LEU A 179 11.34 -4.33 -13.45
CA LEU A 179 11.47 -3.06 -12.74
C LEU A 179 12.11 -2.00 -13.66
N ASP A 180 13.12 -2.38 -14.42
CA ASP A 180 13.77 -1.51 -15.41
C ASP A 180 12.81 -1.06 -16.51
N LYS A 181 12.00 -1.99 -17.05
CA LYS A 181 10.98 -1.69 -18.06
C LYS A 181 9.92 -0.73 -17.52
N ILE A 182 9.38 -1.02 -16.35
CA ILE A 182 8.36 -0.20 -15.68
C ILE A 182 8.92 1.20 -15.40
N LEU A 183 10.15 1.29 -14.88
CA LEU A 183 10.82 2.56 -14.60
C LEU A 183 11.03 3.37 -15.89
N GLY A 184 11.45 2.71 -16.97
CA GLY A 184 11.59 3.31 -18.29
C GLY A 184 10.28 3.89 -18.81
N ASP A 185 9.19 3.13 -18.72
CA ASP A 185 7.86 3.55 -19.16
C ASP A 185 7.31 4.72 -18.30
N VAL A 186 7.45 4.65 -16.98
CA VAL A 186 7.06 5.74 -16.06
C VAL A 186 7.86 7.00 -16.34
N SER A 187 9.19 6.90 -16.48
CA SER A 187 10.07 8.04 -16.72
C SER A 187 9.78 8.72 -18.06
N LYS A 188 9.56 7.92 -19.11
CA LYS A 188 9.15 8.42 -20.42
C LYS A 188 7.83 9.17 -20.32
N ARG A 189 6.82 8.56 -19.69
CA ARG A 189 5.49 9.16 -19.56
C ARG A 189 5.51 10.44 -18.71
N LEU A 190 6.34 10.48 -17.66
CA LEU A 190 6.49 11.66 -16.81
C LEU A 190 7.04 12.85 -17.61
N LYS A 191 8.06 12.62 -18.46
CA LYS A 191 8.61 13.65 -19.36
C LYS A 191 7.60 14.12 -20.40
N GLU A 192 6.72 13.24 -20.86
CA GLU A 192 5.68 13.58 -21.84
C GLU A 192 4.47 14.28 -21.22
N THR A 193 4.25 14.12 -19.90
CA THR A 193 3.10 14.72 -19.19
C THR A 193 3.52 16.07 -18.61
N HIS A 194 3.83 17.05 -19.47
CA HIS A 194 3.98 18.44 -19.07
C HIS A 194 2.62 19.15 -19.12
N GLU A 195 2.36 19.99 -18.12
CA GLU A 195 1.14 20.81 -17.93
C GLU A 195 -0.06 20.08 -17.31
N GLN A 196 -0.05 19.97 -15.98
CA GLN A 196 -1.21 19.62 -15.18
C GLN A 196 -1.28 20.54 -13.95
N SER A 197 -2.46 20.66 -13.32
CA SER A 197 -2.64 21.55 -12.17
C SER A 197 -1.69 21.22 -11.01
N PRO A 198 -1.35 22.18 -10.12
CA PRO A 198 -0.42 21.96 -9.01
C PRO A 198 -0.80 20.77 -8.10
N ASN A 199 -2.09 20.56 -7.86
CA ASN A 199 -2.59 19.44 -7.06
C ASN A 199 -2.36 18.10 -7.78
N HIS A 200 -2.54 18.06 -9.11
CA HIS A 200 -2.29 16.86 -9.90
C HIS A 200 -0.80 16.54 -9.95
N ILE A 201 0.08 17.54 -10.09
CA ILE A 201 1.53 17.36 -10.04
C ILE A 201 1.95 16.78 -8.69
N PHE A 202 1.46 17.32 -7.57
CA PHE A 202 1.79 16.80 -6.24
C PHE A 202 1.39 15.33 -6.08
N GLN A 203 0.15 14.98 -6.44
CA GLN A 203 -0.35 13.60 -6.34
C GLN A 203 0.38 12.64 -7.28
N LEU A 204 0.75 13.13 -8.47
CA LEU A 204 1.53 12.38 -9.44
C LEU A 204 2.94 12.10 -8.91
N THR A 205 3.64 13.12 -8.43
CA THR A 205 4.96 12.99 -7.81
C THR A 205 4.92 12.00 -6.65
N ALA A 206 3.94 12.12 -5.75
CA ALA A 206 3.77 11.18 -4.64
C ALA A 206 3.52 9.74 -5.10
N ALA A 207 2.74 9.54 -6.17
CA ALA A 207 2.48 8.21 -6.72
C ALA A 207 3.73 7.61 -7.38
N VAL A 208 4.50 8.41 -8.12
CA VAL A 208 5.78 8.00 -8.71
C VAL A 208 6.79 7.65 -7.62
N SER A 209 6.93 8.48 -6.58
CA SER A 209 7.80 8.19 -5.44
C SER A 209 7.46 6.84 -4.80
N ARG A 210 6.18 6.53 -4.61
CA ARG A 210 5.76 5.22 -4.08
C ARG A 210 6.15 4.04 -4.98
N VAL A 211 6.12 4.20 -6.30
CA VAL A 211 6.59 3.17 -7.24
C VAL A 211 8.09 2.96 -7.09
N LEU A 212 8.87 4.05 -6.98
CA LEU A 212 10.33 3.98 -6.78
C LEU A 212 10.68 3.35 -5.42
N ASP A 213 9.99 3.74 -4.36
CA ASP A 213 10.18 3.15 -3.03
C ASP A 213 9.85 1.65 -3.07
N ALA A 214 8.76 1.26 -3.74
CA ALA A 214 8.38 -0.15 -3.91
C ALA A 214 9.46 -0.98 -4.63
N MET A 215 10.10 -0.41 -5.65
CA MET A 215 11.21 -1.06 -6.36
C MET A 215 12.43 -1.22 -5.44
N ALA A 216 12.78 -0.15 -4.71
CA ALA A 216 13.89 -0.18 -3.77
C ALA A 216 13.68 -1.20 -2.64
N ASP A 217 12.47 -1.30 -2.10
CA ASP A 217 12.10 -2.28 -1.06
C ASP A 217 12.38 -3.72 -1.52
N ILE A 218 12.08 -4.04 -2.79
CA ILE A 218 12.30 -5.38 -3.36
C ILE A 218 13.77 -5.66 -3.61
N GLU A 219 14.52 -4.68 -4.13
CA GLU A 219 15.96 -4.82 -4.30
C GLU A 219 16.69 -5.02 -2.98
N ILE A 220 16.26 -4.32 -1.91
CA ILE A 220 16.79 -4.55 -0.55
C ILE A 220 16.48 -5.98 -0.10
N THR A 221 15.27 -6.46 -0.34
CA THR A 221 14.81 -7.79 0.08
C THR A 221 15.51 -8.92 -0.69
N THR A 222 15.95 -8.66 -1.93
CA THR A 222 16.61 -9.64 -2.80
C THR A 222 18.14 -9.52 -2.83
N GLY A 223 18.73 -8.41 -2.34
CA GLY A 223 20.08 -8.01 -2.74
C GLY A 223 21.08 -7.51 -1.67
N ILE A 224 20.73 -7.35 -0.39
CA ILE A 224 21.73 -6.90 0.61
C ILE A 224 22.09 -8.03 1.58
N LYS A 225 23.15 -8.79 1.25
CA LYS A 225 23.93 -9.48 2.28
C LYS A 225 24.53 -8.40 3.17
N ARG A 226 23.97 -8.21 4.38
CA ARG A 226 24.64 -7.45 5.44
C ARG A 226 25.99 -8.11 5.67
N VAL A 227 27.05 -7.47 5.20
CA VAL A 227 28.40 -7.80 5.64
C VAL A 227 28.42 -7.43 7.12
N GLU A 228 28.45 -8.44 7.98
CA GLU A 228 28.83 -8.26 9.37
C GLU A 228 30.25 -7.67 9.37
N VAL A 229 30.37 -6.43 9.87
CA VAL A 229 31.64 -5.80 10.23
C VAL A 229 31.83 -5.97 11.73
#